data_AF-A0A2R4XF39-F1
#
_entry.id   AF-A0A2R4XF39-F1
#
_cell.length_a   1.000
_cell.length_b   1.000
_cell.length_c   1.000
_cell.angle_alpha   90.00
_cell.angle_beta   90.00
_cell.angle_gamma   90.00
#
_symmetry.space_group_name_H-M   'P 1'
#
loop_
_entity.id
_entity.type
_entity.pdbx_description
1 polymer ?
#
loop_
_entity_poly.entity_id
_entity_poly.type
_entity_poly.pdbx_seq_one_letter_code
_entity_poly.pdbx_strand_id
1 'polypeptide(L)'
;MQATDNLNASSTISISEVINMLMNTRNWEEQWRQEGIEKGIEKGIEKGIRQGQAAQLADTMSYRFGPIPEDILLRLENASPEELSRWARNLLDAKNMEQVFTSDSK
;
A
#
# COMPACT_ATOMS: atom_id res chain seq x y z
N MET A 1 31.21 -57.84 -30.32
CA MET A 1 30.62 -56.99 -29.25
C MET A 1 31.17 -55.58 -29.47
N GLN A 2 30.54 -54.82 -30.37
CA GLN A 2 31.00 -53.47 -30.72
C GLN A 2 30.34 -52.49 -29.76
N ALA A 3 31.16 -51.89 -28.93
CA ALA A 3 30.81 -50.78 -28.07
C ALA A 3 30.99 -49.48 -28.87
N THR A 4 29.97 -49.10 -29.65
CA THR A 4 29.80 -47.74 -30.18
C THR A 4 28.36 -47.60 -30.65
N ASP A 5 27.52 -46.94 -29.87
CA ASP A 5 26.42 -46.09 -30.34
C ASP A 5 26.03 -45.19 -29.15
N ASN A 6 26.97 -44.34 -28.74
CA ASN A 6 27.04 -42.94 -29.17
C ASN A 6 26.10 -42.08 -28.31
N LEU A 7 26.66 -41.64 -27.18
CA LEU A 7 26.21 -40.48 -26.41
C LEU A 7 26.07 -39.27 -27.33
N ASN A 8 24.96 -39.06 -28.03
CA ASN A 8 24.74 -37.84 -28.84
C ASN A 8 23.27 -37.60 -29.24
N ALA A 9 22.30 -37.91 -28.39
CA ALA A 9 21.06 -37.13 -28.39
C ALA A 9 21.34 -35.79 -27.70
N SER A 10 22.15 -34.96 -28.36
CA SER A 10 22.40 -33.58 -27.97
C SER A 10 21.04 -32.91 -27.79
N SER A 11 20.70 -32.52 -26.56
CA SER A 11 19.52 -31.71 -26.27
C SER A 11 19.75 -30.30 -26.83
N THR A 12 19.76 -30.19 -28.16
CA THR A 12 19.89 -28.92 -28.86
C THR A 12 18.59 -28.17 -28.67
N ILE A 13 18.63 -27.10 -27.88
CA ILE A 13 17.50 -26.16 -27.78
C ILE A 13 17.22 -25.59 -29.17
N SER A 14 15.99 -25.69 -29.63
CA SER A 14 15.57 -25.14 -30.93
C SER A 14 15.63 -23.62 -30.91
N ILE A 15 15.92 -22.99 -32.06
CA ILE A 15 15.85 -21.52 -32.20
C ILE A 15 14.46 -21.02 -31.77
N SER A 16 13.39 -21.76 -32.05
CA SER A 16 12.03 -21.41 -31.60
C SER A 16 11.88 -21.45 -30.07
N GLU A 17 12.56 -22.39 -29.39
CA GLU A 17 12.56 -22.46 -27.93
C GLU A 17 13.36 -21.30 -27.32
N VAL A 18 14.52 -20.95 -27.89
CA VAL A 18 15.29 -19.76 -27.49
C VAL A 18 14.47 -18.48 -27.68
N ILE A 19 13.80 -18.33 -28.81
CA ILE A 19 12.93 -17.17 -29.09
C ILE A 19 11.79 -17.09 -28.07
N ASN A 20 11.11 -18.21 -27.79
CA ASN A 20 10.04 -18.26 -26.80
C ASN A 20 10.55 -17.94 -25.39
N MET A 21 11.72 -18.46 -25.01
CA MET A 21 12.37 -18.11 -23.74
C MET A 21 12.68 -16.62 -23.66
N LEU A 22 13.23 -16.01 -24.71
CA LEU A 22 13.53 -14.57 -24.75
C LEU A 22 12.26 -13.70 -24.72
N MET A 23 11.21 -14.10 -25.43
CA MET A 23 9.92 -13.39 -25.40
C MET A 23 9.26 -13.48 -24.03
N ASN A 24 9.24 -14.67 -23.43
CA ASN A 24 8.76 -14.85 -22.06
C ASN A 24 9.58 -14.02 -21.07
N THR A 25 10.92 -13.96 -21.25
CA THR A 25 11.83 -13.16 -20.42
C THR A 25 11.54 -11.66 -20.51
N ARG A 26 11.15 -11.14 -21.66
CA ARG A 26 10.75 -9.72 -21.76
C ARG A 26 9.38 -9.47 -21.13
N ASN A 27 8.47 -10.44 -21.22
CA ASN A 27 7.11 -10.30 -20.71
C ASN A 27 7.06 -10.25 -19.17
N TRP A 28 7.81 -11.10 -18.45
CA TRP A 28 7.81 -11.03 -16.98
C TRP A 28 8.46 -9.74 -16.45
N GLU A 29 9.54 -9.25 -17.08
CA GLU A 29 10.16 -7.97 -16.69
C GLU A 29 9.16 -6.81 -16.78
N GLU A 30 8.41 -6.75 -17.87
CA GLU A 30 7.36 -5.75 -18.07
C GLU A 30 6.23 -5.90 -17.05
N GLN A 31 5.74 -7.13 -16.85
CA GLN A 31 4.66 -7.42 -15.90
C GLN A 31 5.05 -7.04 -14.47
N TRP A 32 6.24 -7.42 -14.02
CA TRP A 32 6.71 -7.12 -12.66
C TRP A 32 6.93 -5.63 -12.45
N ARG A 33 7.43 -4.92 -13.47
CA ARG A 33 7.53 -3.46 -13.43
C ARG A 33 6.15 -2.82 -13.31
N GLN A 34 5.20 -3.25 -14.13
CA GLN A 34 3.84 -2.72 -14.12
C GLN A 34 3.14 -2.97 -12.79
N GLU A 35 3.23 -4.20 -12.26
CA GLU A 35 2.70 -4.55 -10.95
C GLU A 35 3.37 -3.74 -9.83
N GLY A 36 4.68 -3.52 -9.91
CA GLY A 36 5.42 -2.71 -8.94
C GLY A 36 4.94 -1.26 -8.91
N ILE A 37 4.71 -0.67 -10.10
CA ILE A 37 4.16 0.68 -10.24
C ILE A 37 2.74 0.73 -9.68
N GLU A 38 1.87 -0.21 -10.06
CA GLU A 38 0.48 -0.26 -9.61
C GLU A 38 0.38 -0.38 -8.09
N LYS A 39 1.09 -1.35 -7.49
CA LYS A 39 1.16 -1.52 -6.03
C LYS A 39 1.77 -0.30 -5.33
N GLY A 40 2.74 0.37 -5.95
CA GLY A 40 3.35 1.58 -5.42
C GLY A 40 2.39 2.76 -5.39
N ILE A 41 1.63 2.95 -6.48
CA ILE A 41 0.61 4.00 -6.61
C ILE A 41 -0.52 3.74 -5.61
N GLU A 42 -1.05 2.52 -5.54
CA GLU A 42 -2.12 2.16 -4.62
C GLU A 42 -1.74 2.46 -3.16
N LYS A 43 -0.56 1.97 -2.72
CA LYS A 43 -0.03 2.25 -1.37
C LYS A 43 0.20 3.74 -1.13
N GLY A 44 0.71 4.45 -2.14
CA GLY A 44 0.96 5.89 -2.05
C GLY A 44 -0.33 6.69 -1.87
N ILE A 45 -1.37 6.35 -2.64
CA ILE A 45 -2.70 6.97 -2.54
C ILE A 45 -3.33 6.68 -1.19
N GLU A 46 -3.34 5.42 -0.75
CA GLU A 46 -3.92 5.04 0.55
C GLU A 46 -3.22 5.77 1.71
N LYS A 47 -1.89 5.81 1.71
CA LYS A 47 -1.10 6.55 2.70
C LYS A 47 -1.41 8.06 2.64
N GLY A 48 -1.45 8.64 1.45
CA GLY A 48 -1.71 10.07 1.26
C GLY A 48 -3.11 10.48 1.73
N ILE A 49 -4.13 9.68 1.42
CA ILE A 49 -5.50 9.92 1.89
C ILE A 49 -5.57 9.87 3.42
N ARG A 50 -4.96 8.86 4.04
CA ARG A 50 -4.94 8.71 5.50
C ARG A 50 -4.22 9.86 6.19
N GLN A 51 -3.05 10.25 5.69
CA GLN A 51 -2.30 11.39 6.20
C GLN A 51 -3.09 12.70 6.05
N GLY A 52 -3.77 12.89 4.92
CA GLY A 52 -4.65 14.05 4.71
C GLY A 52 -5.83 14.10 5.67
N GLN A 53 -6.49 12.95 5.93
CA GLN A 53 -7.57 12.84 6.91
C GLN A 53 -7.08 13.17 8.33
N ALA A 54 -5.94 12.60 8.75
CA ALA A 54 -5.34 12.87 10.04
C ALA A 54 -4.97 14.35 10.21
N ALA A 55 -4.32 14.95 9.20
CA ALA A 55 -3.96 16.36 9.21
C ALA A 55 -5.19 17.28 9.29
N GLN A 56 -6.24 16.99 8.53
CA GLN A 56 -7.46 17.79 8.56
C GLN A 56 -8.21 17.68 9.88
N LEU A 57 -8.22 16.49 10.47
CA LEU A 57 -8.80 16.26 11.78
C LEU A 57 -8.01 17.03 12.86
N ALA A 58 -6.68 17.00 12.79
CA ALA A 58 -5.80 17.78 13.66
C ALA A 58 -6.02 19.29 13.51
N ASP A 59 -6.08 19.81 12.30
CA ASP A 59 -6.33 21.25 12.07
C ASP A 59 -7.67 21.70 12.67
N THR A 60 -8.73 20.93 12.40
CA THR A 60 -10.08 21.23 12.91
C THR A 60 -10.15 21.12 14.44
N MET A 61 -9.51 20.11 15.04
CA MET A 61 -9.41 19.95 16.48
C MET A 61 -8.61 21.10 17.10
N SER A 62 -7.53 21.54 16.47
CA SER A 62 -6.71 22.67 16.93
C SER A 62 -7.51 23.97 16.93
N TYR A 63 -8.35 24.16 15.91
CA TYR A 63 -9.23 25.32 15.82
C TYR A 63 -10.31 25.32 16.91
N ARG A 64 -10.90 24.15 17.22
CA ARG A 64 -12.01 24.06 18.19
C ARG A 64 -11.56 24.01 19.65
N PHE A 65 -10.46 23.31 19.93
CA PHE A 65 -10.05 22.96 21.29
C PHE A 65 -8.71 23.59 21.69
N GLY A 66 -8.04 24.29 20.78
CA GLY A 66 -6.72 24.86 20.99
C GLY A 66 -5.60 23.88 20.63
N PRO A 67 -4.33 24.25 20.94
CA PRO A 67 -3.16 23.50 20.49
C PRO A 67 -3.24 22.00 20.80
N ILE A 68 -2.92 21.17 19.81
CA ILE A 68 -2.96 19.72 19.95
C ILE A 68 -1.65 19.21 20.57
N PRO A 69 -1.73 18.42 21.65
CA PRO A 69 -0.57 17.73 22.21
C PRO A 69 0.09 16.75 21.22
N GLU A 70 1.41 16.58 21.34
CA GLU A 70 2.19 15.70 20.45
C GLU A 70 1.70 14.24 20.44
N ASP A 71 1.27 13.72 21.60
CA ASP A 71 0.74 12.36 21.72
C ASP A 71 -0.55 12.17 20.92
N ILE A 72 -1.37 13.22 20.82
CA ILE A 72 -2.59 13.20 20.01
C ILE A 72 -2.25 13.27 18.52
N LEU A 73 -1.27 14.07 18.11
CA LEU A 73 -0.80 14.11 16.72
C LEU A 73 -0.28 12.74 16.26
N LEU A 74 0.55 12.10 17.08
CA LEU A 74 1.05 10.75 16.82
C LEU A 74 -0.08 9.73 16.76
N ARG A 75 -1.10 9.87 17.61
CA ARG A 75 -2.28 8.99 17.58
C ARG A 75 -3.07 9.16 16.28
N LEU A 76 -3.25 10.39 15.79
CA LEU A 76 -3.92 10.67 14.52
C LEU A 76 -3.15 10.13 13.33
N GLU A 77 -1.82 10.27 13.30
CA GLU A 77 -0.97 9.78 12.21
C GLU A 77 -1.01 8.24 12.08
N ASN A 78 -1.07 7.54 13.21
CA ASN A 78 -1.06 6.07 13.25
C ASN A 78 -2.46 5.43 13.21
N ALA A 79 -3.52 6.23 13.18
CA ALA A 79 -4.89 5.73 13.21
C ALA A 79 -5.30 5.04 11.90
N SER A 80 -6.20 4.07 12.02
CA SER A 80 -6.80 3.44 10.84
C SER A 80 -7.79 4.40 10.14
N PRO A 81 -8.07 4.22 8.84
CA PRO A 81 -9.08 5.01 8.14
C PRO A 81 -10.46 5.00 8.82
N GLU A 82 -10.84 3.88 9.44
CA GLU A 82 -12.10 3.72 10.17
C GLU A 82 -12.11 4.53 11.46
N GLU A 83 -10.98 4.57 12.17
CA GLU A 83 -10.80 5.41 13.36
C GLU A 83 -10.88 6.90 13.00
N LEU A 84 -10.14 7.33 11.99
CA LEU A 84 -10.17 8.72 11.50
C LEU A 84 -11.58 9.13 11.08
N SER A 85 -12.29 8.26 10.35
CA SER A 85 -13.68 8.51 9.94
C SER A 85 -14.64 8.61 11.12
N ARG A 86 -14.46 7.79 12.15
CA ARG A 86 -15.26 7.84 13.38
C ARG A 86 -14.99 9.11 14.16
N TRP A 87 -13.73 9.46 14.36
CA TRP A 87 -13.33 10.68 15.07
C TRP A 87 -13.78 11.94 14.34
N ALA A 88 -13.77 11.96 13.01
CA ALA A 88 -14.32 13.06 12.23
C ALA A 88 -15.82 13.29 12.49
N ARG A 89 -16.61 12.22 12.69
CA ARG A 89 -18.03 12.33 13.08
C ARG A 89 -18.17 12.77 14.52
N ASN A 90 -17.44 12.15 15.45
CA ASN A 90 -17.48 12.52 16.87
C ASN A 90 -17.08 13.98 17.08
N LEU A 91 -16.13 14.49 16.28
CA LEU A 91 -15.69 15.87 16.34
C LEU A 91 -16.82 16.87 16.10
N LEU A 92 -17.87 16.52 15.36
CA LEU A 92 -18.98 17.45 15.12
C LEU A 92 -19.71 17.83 16.42
N ASP A 93 -19.95 16.85 17.29
CA ASP A 93 -20.72 17.03 18.52
C ASP A 93 -19.86 17.11 19.79
N ALA A 94 -18.58 16.77 19.70
CA ALA A 94 -17.65 16.76 20.82
C ALA A 94 -17.53 18.15 21.48
N LYS A 95 -17.59 18.17 22.81
CA LYS A 95 -17.39 19.37 23.64
C LYS A 95 -15.94 19.56 24.05
N ASN A 96 -15.13 18.50 23.97
CA ASN A 96 -13.72 18.49 24.31
C ASN A 96 -12.98 17.44 23.47
N MET A 97 -11.66 17.43 23.58
CA MET A 97 -10.79 16.56 22.79
C MET A 97 -11.01 15.08 23.12
N GLU A 98 -11.30 14.74 24.38
CA GLU A 98 -11.50 13.38 24.84
C GLU A 98 -12.74 12.73 24.20
N GLN A 99 -13.82 13.50 24.03
CA GLN A 99 -15.06 13.05 23.39
C GLN A 99 -14.89 12.71 21.91
N VAL A 100 -13.87 13.25 21.23
CA VAL A 100 -13.58 12.89 19.84
C VAL A 100 -13.19 11.42 19.74
N PHE A 101 -12.50 10.90 20.75
CA PHE A 101 -11.88 9.57 20.72
C PHE A 101 -12.76 8.44 21.24
N THR A 102 -14.02 8.71 21.62
CA THR A 102 -14.94 7.69 22.14
C THR A 102 -15.35 6.69 21.06
N SER A 103 -15.54 5.43 21.46
CA SER A 103 -15.97 4.34 20.58
C SER A 103 -17.46 4.42 20.21
N ASP A 104 -18.26 5.14 20.98
CA ASP A 104 -19.71 5.21 20.80
C ASP A 104 -20.10 6.54 20.14
N SER A 105 -20.50 6.45 18.87
CA SER A 105 -21.40 7.43 18.25
C SER A 105 -22.78 7.17 18.84
N LYS A 106 -23.38 8.19 19.46
CA LYS A 106 -24.79 8.15 19.84
C LYS A 106 -25.68 8.14 18.59
#